data_AF-A0A7K3HKI5-F1
#
_entry.id   AF-A0A7K3HKI5-F1
#
_cell.length_a   1.000
_cell.length_b   1.000
_cell.length_c   1.000
_cell.angle_alpha   90.00
_cell.angle_beta   90.00
_cell.angle_gamma   90.00
#
_symmetry.space_group_name_H-M   'P 1'
#
loop_
_entity.id
_entity.type
_entity.pdbx_description
1 polymer ?
#
loop_
_entity_poly.entity_id
_entity_poly.type
_entity_poly.pdbx_seq_one_letter_code
_entity_poly.pdbx_strand_id
1 'polypeptide(L)'
;MFDPDIAPSGTLLGLLQRGRGDGTLHALAAPRGEALAALHHCVVRDPRHDWQLENRSLYYARLHLALGGGLDEIEQHLFDADDVMDTAEERTGLALSFLGHLAGYGRTDAVDLLRRYTAAGTNWPWALDEL
;
A
#
# COMPACT_ATOMS: atom_id res chain seq x y z
N MET A 1 13.15 -4.90 21.44
CA MET A 1 13.33 -5.77 20.27
C MET A 1 13.28 -4.83 19.07
N PHE A 2 14.37 -4.70 18.32
CA PHE A 2 14.31 -3.98 17.04
C PHE A 2 13.35 -4.77 16.16
N ASP A 3 12.23 -4.15 15.80
CA ASP A 3 11.42 -4.64 14.70
C ASP A 3 12.19 -4.26 13.43
N PRO A 4 12.87 -5.22 12.76
CA PRO A 4 13.80 -4.91 11.68
C PRO A 4 13.13 -4.21 10.49
N ASP A 5 11.80 -4.26 10.41
CA ASP A 5 11.02 -3.72 9.30
C ASP A 5 10.61 -2.25 9.52
N ILE A 6 10.75 -1.70 10.73
CA ILE A 6 10.44 -0.28 11.00
C ILE A 6 11.71 0.58 10.89
N ALA A 7 11.72 1.47 9.90
CA ALA A 7 12.81 2.40 9.65
C ALA A 7 13.00 3.43 10.78
N PRO A 8 14.20 4.03 10.92
CA PRO A 8 14.48 5.02 11.96
C PRO A 8 13.47 6.18 11.92
N SER A 9 13.03 6.65 13.09
CA SER A 9 11.93 7.62 13.22
C SER A 9 12.20 9.00 12.61
N GLY A 10 13.46 9.35 12.36
CA GLY A 10 13.85 10.57 11.66
C GLY A 10 13.87 10.47 10.13
N THR A 11 13.61 9.28 9.56
CA THR A 11 13.57 9.08 8.10
C THR A 11 12.15 9.23 7.56
N LEU A 12 12.01 9.60 6.29
CA LEU A 12 10.70 9.71 5.63
C LEU A 12 9.91 8.40 5.73
N LEU A 13 10.53 7.27 5.40
CA LEU A 13 9.92 5.94 5.52
C LEU A 13 9.45 5.68 6.95
N GLY A 14 10.29 5.96 7.94
CA GLY A 14 9.93 5.77 9.34
C GLY A 14 8.76 6.65 9.79
N LEU A 15 8.64 7.87 9.28
CA LEU A 15 7.50 8.74 9.56
C LEU A 15 6.21 8.18 8.97
N LEU A 16 6.26 7.72 7.71
CA LEU A 16 5.11 7.11 7.00
C LEU A 16 4.66 5.78 7.64
N GLN A 17 5.60 4.92 8.04
CA GLN A 17 5.32 3.65 8.71
C GLN A 17 4.69 3.81 10.09
N ARG A 18 4.77 5.00 10.70
CA ARG A 18 4.17 5.29 12.01
C ARG A 18 2.85 6.05 11.90
N GLY A 19 2.39 6.36 10.69
CA GLY A 19 1.11 7.05 10.45
C GLY A 19 1.01 8.43 11.10
N ARG A 20 2.13 9.10 11.35
CA ARG A 20 2.11 10.45 11.94
C ARG A 20 1.70 11.48 10.89
N GLY A 21 0.87 12.45 11.26
CA GLY A 21 0.45 13.54 10.37
C GLY A 21 1.63 14.30 9.73
N ASP A 22 2.75 14.41 10.46
CA ASP A 22 3.99 14.98 9.95
C ASP A 22 4.55 14.20 8.74
N GLY A 23 4.34 12.88 8.66
CA GLY A 23 4.79 12.05 7.54
C GLY A 23 4.23 12.52 6.19
N THR A 24 2.97 12.96 6.16
CA THR A 24 2.37 13.52 4.93
C THR A 24 3.02 14.84 4.56
N LEU A 25 3.25 15.73 5.53
CA LEU A 25 3.89 17.02 5.28
C LEU A 25 5.32 16.83 4.76
N HIS A 26 6.08 15.93 5.37
CA HIS A 26 7.44 15.59 4.94
C HIS A 26 7.45 14.94 3.55
N ALA A 27 6.51 14.05 3.26
CA ALA A 27 6.40 13.44 1.93
C ALA A 27 6.08 14.46 0.83
N LEU A 28 5.17 15.39 1.09
CA LEU A 28 4.81 16.44 0.12
C LEU A 28 5.92 17.48 -0.08
N ALA A 29 6.85 17.61 0.88
CA ALA A 29 8.03 18.47 0.76
C ALA A 29 9.25 17.76 0.17
N ALA A 30 9.25 16.43 0.11
CA ALA A 30 10.35 15.62 -0.42
C ALA A 30 10.30 15.53 -1.96
N PRO A 31 11.40 15.13 -2.61
CA PRO A 31 11.36 14.75 -4.02
C PRO A 31 10.28 13.69 -4.27
N ARG A 32 9.39 13.95 -5.23
CA ARG A 32 8.21 13.10 -5.50
C ARG A 32 8.57 11.62 -5.65
N GLY A 33 9.66 11.29 -6.34
CA GLY A 33 10.10 9.91 -6.52
C GLY A 33 10.48 9.22 -5.20
N GLU A 34 11.17 9.93 -4.30
CA GLU A 34 11.52 9.40 -2.98
C GLU A 34 10.28 9.20 -2.09
N ALA A 35 9.34 10.14 -2.16
CA ALA A 35 8.08 10.05 -1.43
C ALA A 35 7.23 8.86 -1.91
N LEU A 36 7.12 8.66 -3.23
CA LEU A 36 6.42 7.51 -3.81
C LEU A 36 7.13 6.19 -3.47
N ALA A 37 8.45 6.14 -3.53
CA ALA A 37 9.21 4.94 -3.15
C ALA A 37 8.99 4.57 -1.68
N ALA A 38 9.02 5.54 -0.77
CA ALA A 38 8.76 5.32 0.65
C ALA A 38 7.31 4.90 0.91
N LEU A 39 6.34 5.51 0.20
CA LEU A 39 4.93 5.14 0.29
C LEU A 39 4.68 3.71 -0.20
N HIS A 40 5.17 3.37 -1.41
CA HIS A 40 5.00 2.04 -1.97
C HIS A 40 5.64 0.98 -1.07
N HIS A 41 6.80 1.28 -0.45
CA HIS A 41 7.38 0.40 0.57
C HIS A 41 6.39 0.13 1.71
N CYS A 42 5.76 1.16 2.28
CA CYS A 42 4.76 0.97 3.34
C CYS A 42 3.56 0.11 2.88
N VAL A 43 3.12 0.27 1.63
CA VAL A 43 1.96 -0.46 1.10
C VAL A 43 2.25 -1.94 0.84
N VAL A 44 3.44 -2.25 0.32
CA VAL A 44 3.81 -3.63 -0.09
C VAL A 44 4.57 -4.41 0.98
N ARG A 45 5.05 -3.74 2.02
CA ARG A 45 5.80 -4.33 3.14
C ARG A 45 5.33 -3.76 4.47
N ASP A 46 4.04 -3.91 4.77
CA ASP A 46 3.53 -3.58 6.10
C ASP A 46 3.92 -4.70 7.09
N PRO A 47 4.70 -4.41 8.15
CA PRO A 47 5.10 -5.44 9.11
C PRO A 47 3.97 -5.86 10.06
N ARG A 48 2.84 -5.15 10.04
CA ARG A 48 1.73 -5.41 10.95
C ARG A 48 0.90 -6.58 10.46
N HIS A 49 0.70 -7.55 11.34
CA HIS A 49 -0.21 -8.66 11.08
C HIS A 49 -1.67 -8.19 11.13
N ASP A 50 -1.96 -7.19 11.95
CA ASP A 50 -3.25 -6.58 12.19
C ASP A 50 -3.47 -5.32 11.31
N TRP A 51 -3.07 -5.39 10.05
CA TRP A 51 -3.08 -4.26 9.11
C TRP A 51 -4.44 -3.57 8.99
N GLN A 52 -5.54 -4.30 9.21
CA GLN A 52 -6.95 -3.84 9.15
C GLN A 52 -7.36 -2.92 10.30
N LEU A 53 -6.68 -2.97 11.46
CA LEU A 53 -7.13 -2.26 12.66
C LEU A 53 -6.89 -0.74 12.59
N GLU A 54 -5.95 -0.31 11.76
CA GLU A 54 -5.69 1.12 11.51
C GLU A 54 -6.04 1.47 10.06
N ASN A 55 -6.55 2.68 9.84
CA ASN A 55 -6.90 3.20 8.51
C ASN A 55 -5.67 3.65 7.69
N ARG A 56 -4.59 2.85 7.67
CA ARG A 56 -3.36 3.19 6.94
C ARG A 56 -3.52 3.14 5.43
N SER A 57 -4.32 2.20 4.91
CA SER A 57 -4.63 2.13 3.49
C SER A 57 -5.26 3.45 3.01
N LEU A 58 -6.21 4.01 3.74
CA LEU A 58 -6.83 5.31 3.44
C LEU A 58 -5.79 6.46 3.49
N TYR A 59 -4.93 6.44 4.51
CA TYR A 59 -3.86 7.42 4.66
C TYR A 59 -2.90 7.40 3.45
N TYR A 60 -2.43 6.21 3.07
CA TYR A 60 -1.54 6.03 1.92
C TYR A 60 -2.23 6.36 0.60
N ALA A 61 -3.50 5.98 0.41
CA ALA A 61 -4.26 6.31 -0.80
C ALA A 61 -4.37 7.82 -1.03
N ARG A 62 -4.66 8.59 0.02
CA ARG A 62 -4.73 10.06 -0.05
C ARG A 62 -3.37 10.68 -0.41
N LEU A 63 -2.29 10.21 0.21
CA LEU A 63 -0.95 10.70 -0.09
C LEU A 63 -0.52 10.32 -1.52
N HIS A 64 -0.85 9.12 -1.98
CA HIS A 64 -0.56 8.66 -3.35
C HIS A 64 -1.27 9.51 -4.40
N LEU A 65 -2.54 9.85 -4.18
CA LEU A 65 -3.28 10.80 -5.02
C LEU A 65 -2.64 12.19 -5.03
N ALA A 66 -2.26 12.71 -3.87
CA ALA A 66 -1.61 14.01 -3.77
C ALA A 66 -0.23 14.03 -4.48
N LEU A 67 0.48 12.91 -4.46
CA LEU A 67 1.75 12.72 -5.16
C LEU A 67 1.56 12.33 -6.64
N GLY A 68 0.34 12.03 -7.08
CA GLY A 68 0.01 11.61 -8.45
C GLY A 68 0.66 10.29 -8.89
N GLY A 69 0.83 9.32 -7.99
CA GLY A 69 1.55 8.07 -8.28
C GLY A 69 0.89 7.16 -9.32
N GLY A 70 1.70 6.32 -9.96
CA GLY A 70 1.26 5.17 -10.77
C GLY A 70 1.02 3.93 -9.90
N LEU A 71 0.59 2.83 -10.51
CA LEU A 71 0.29 1.57 -9.83
C LEU A 71 1.26 0.42 -10.19
N ASP A 72 2.29 0.67 -10.99
CA ASP A 72 3.17 -0.38 -11.53
C ASP A 72 3.82 -1.23 -10.43
N GLU A 73 4.32 -0.61 -9.35
CA GLU A 73 4.91 -1.35 -8.23
C GLU A 73 3.88 -2.14 -7.42
N ILE A 74 2.64 -1.65 -7.33
CA ILE A 74 1.54 -2.33 -6.64
C ILE A 74 1.08 -3.54 -7.47
N GLU A 75 0.97 -3.37 -8.79
CA GLU A 75 0.67 -4.46 -9.70
C GLU A 75 1.75 -5.54 -9.64
N GLN A 76 3.03 -5.16 -9.69
CA GLN A 76 4.14 -6.11 -9.58
C GLN A 76 4.06 -6.92 -8.27
N HIS A 77 3.78 -6.25 -7.15
CA HIS A 77 3.66 -6.89 -5.84
C HIS A 77 2.51 -7.91 -5.77
N LEU A 78 1.35 -7.55 -6.35
CA LEU A 78 0.16 -8.38 -6.36
C LEU A 78 0.23 -9.56 -7.35
N PHE A 79 1.13 -9.54 -8.33
CA PHE A 79 1.30 -10.65 -9.27
C PHE A 79 2.69 -11.27 -9.18
N ASP A 80 3.30 -11.20 -8.00
CA ASP A 80 4.60 -11.78 -7.76
C ASP A 80 4.50 -13.31 -7.67
N ALA A 81 5.51 -14.02 -8.18
CA ALA A 81 5.51 -15.48 -8.17
C ALA A 81 5.56 -16.07 -6.74
N ASP A 82 6.06 -15.31 -5.77
CA ASP A 82 6.11 -15.72 -4.37
C ASP A 82 4.71 -15.93 -3.77
N ASP A 83 3.65 -15.33 -4.35
CA ASP A 83 2.24 -15.52 -3.94
C ASP A 83 1.74 -16.96 -4.13
N VAL A 84 2.46 -17.80 -4.88
CA VAL A 84 2.17 -19.23 -4.98
C VAL A 84 2.55 -19.98 -3.70
N MET A 85 3.56 -19.49 -2.99
CA MET A 85 4.14 -20.13 -1.81
C MET A 85 3.71 -19.47 -0.51
N ASP A 86 3.42 -18.16 -0.54
CA ASP A 86 2.96 -17.38 0.59
C ASP A 86 1.54 -16.86 0.34
N THR A 87 0.56 -17.58 0.89
CA THR A 87 -0.86 -17.22 0.78
C THR A 87 -1.35 -16.43 1.99
N ALA A 88 -0.46 -15.84 2.78
CA ALA A 88 -0.83 -15.03 3.93
C ALA A 88 -1.61 -13.78 3.48
N GLU A 89 -2.68 -13.46 4.20
CA GLU A 89 -3.53 -12.31 3.87
C GLU A 89 -2.77 -10.99 4.06
N GLU A 90 -1.87 -10.96 5.03
CA GLU A 90 -1.00 -9.83 5.39
C GLU A 90 -0.13 -9.38 4.22
N ARG A 91 0.25 -10.32 3.33
CA ARG A 91 1.11 -10.02 2.18
C ARG A 91 0.45 -9.04 1.22
N THR A 92 -0.84 -9.22 0.93
CA THR A 92 -1.56 -8.42 -0.08
C THR A 92 -2.65 -7.53 0.50
N GLY A 93 -3.09 -7.79 1.74
CA GLY A 93 -4.28 -7.16 2.33
C GLY A 93 -4.23 -5.64 2.35
N LEU A 94 -3.12 -5.05 2.82
CA LEU A 94 -2.97 -3.59 2.82
C LEU A 94 -2.98 -3.02 1.40
N ALA A 95 -2.33 -3.69 0.45
CA ALA A 95 -2.27 -3.25 -0.95
C ALA A 95 -3.66 -3.29 -1.61
N LEU A 96 -4.46 -4.33 -1.34
CA LEU A 96 -5.83 -4.43 -1.83
C LEU A 96 -6.73 -3.34 -1.24
N SER A 97 -6.67 -3.12 0.09
CA SER A 97 -7.42 -2.03 0.74
C SER A 97 -6.99 -0.65 0.27
N PHE A 98 -5.70 -0.46 -0.02
CA PHE A 98 -5.18 0.75 -0.63
C PHE A 98 -5.79 0.98 -2.03
N LEU A 99 -5.89 -0.06 -2.87
CA LEU A 99 -6.54 0.02 -4.18
C LEU A 99 -8.04 0.30 -4.05
N GLY A 100 -8.74 -0.31 -3.10
CA GLY A 100 -10.16 -0.05 -2.84
C GLY A 100 -10.44 1.41 -2.50
N HIS A 101 -9.58 2.04 -1.69
CA HIS A 101 -9.68 3.48 -1.47
C HIS A 101 -9.44 4.32 -2.73
N LEU A 102 -8.45 3.97 -3.56
CA LEU A 102 -8.23 4.66 -4.83
C LEU A 102 -9.42 4.51 -5.78
N ALA A 103 -10.00 3.31 -5.86
CA ALA A 103 -11.22 3.02 -6.61
C ALA A 103 -12.39 3.89 -6.12
N GLY A 104 -12.59 3.98 -4.80
CA GLY A 104 -13.57 4.87 -4.18
C GLY A 104 -13.35 6.36 -4.47
N TYR A 105 -12.10 6.77 -4.75
CA TYR A 105 -11.76 8.11 -5.23
C TYR A 105 -11.92 8.30 -6.75
N GLY A 106 -12.39 7.28 -7.48
CA GLY A 106 -12.65 7.34 -8.93
C GLY A 106 -11.45 6.99 -9.81
N ARG A 107 -10.38 6.38 -9.27
CA ARG A 107 -9.25 5.88 -10.07
C ARG A 107 -9.64 4.62 -10.82
N THR A 108 -9.87 4.74 -12.12
CA THR A 108 -10.29 3.62 -12.98
C THR A 108 -9.21 2.54 -13.12
N ASP A 109 -7.94 2.94 -13.14
CA ASP A 109 -6.79 2.03 -13.16
C ASP A 109 -6.71 1.16 -11.89
N ALA A 110 -7.12 1.69 -10.73
CA ALA A 110 -7.25 0.89 -9.50
C ALA A 110 -8.39 -0.14 -9.59
N VAL A 111 -9.55 0.24 -10.14
CA VAL A 111 -10.68 -0.68 -10.38
C VAL A 111 -10.29 -1.80 -11.34
N ASP A 112 -9.62 -1.45 -12.44
CA ASP A 112 -9.19 -2.43 -13.44
C ASP A 112 -8.15 -3.41 -12.86
N LEU A 113 -7.23 -2.90 -12.03
CA LEU A 113 -6.27 -3.74 -11.33
C LEU A 113 -6.94 -4.68 -10.32
N LEU A 114 -7.88 -4.18 -9.51
CA LEU A 114 -8.66 -5.00 -8.58
C LEU A 114 -9.39 -6.12 -9.32
N ARG A 115 -10.09 -5.82 -10.42
CA ARG A 115 -10.78 -6.83 -11.24
C ARG A 115 -9.84 -7.88 -11.80
N ARG A 116 -8.68 -7.49 -12.30
CA ARG A 116 -7.65 -8.41 -12.79
C ARG A 116 -7.16 -9.33 -11.67
N TYR A 117 -6.93 -8.76 -10.49
CA TYR A 117 -6.48 -9.55 -9.33
C TYR A 117 -7.58 -10.47 -8.81
N THR A 118 -8.86 -10.04 -8.76
CA THR A 118 -9.98 -10.92 -8.43
C THR A 118 -10.07 -12.15 -9.35
N ALA A 119 -9.66 -12.02 -10.61
CA ALA A 119 -9.72 -13.12 -11.58
C ALA A 119 -8.58 -14.16 -11.43
N ALA A 120 -7.44 -13.80 -10.84
CA ALA A 120 -6.22 -14.63 -10.91
C ALA A 120 -5.37 -14.67 -9.62
N GLY A 121 -5.61 -13.77 -8.68
CA GLY A 121 -4.81 -13.62 -7.46
C GLY A 121 -5.18 -14.63 -6.37
N THR A 122 -4.20 -15.00 -5.55
CA THR A 122 -4.38 -15.98 -4.47
C THR A 122 -5.38 -15.48 -3.42
N ASN A 123 -5.30 -14.20 -3.04
CA ASN A 123 -6.20 -13.57 -2.07
C ASN A 123 -7.39 -12.86 -2.74
N TRP A 124 -7.95 -13.44 -3.82
CA TRP A 124 -9.04 -12.83 -4.59
C TRP A 124 -10.31 -12.46 -3.79
N PRO A 125 -10.73 -13.16 -2.71
CA PRO A 125 -11.94 -12.76 -1.98
C PRO A 125 -11.80 -11.36 -1.39
N TRP A 126 -10.62 -11.04 -0.86
CA TRP A 126 -10.31 -9.71 -0.33
C TRP A 126 -10.36 -8.63 -1.40
N ALA A 127 -9.89 -8.92 -2.62
CA ALA A 127 -9.98 -7.97 -3.72
C ALA A 127 -11.42 -7.74 -4.20
N LEU A 128 -12.27 -8.77 -4.10
CA LEU A 128 -13.69 -8.64 -4.42
C LEU A 128 -14.42 -7.75 -3.41
N ASP A 129 -14.04 -7.78 -2.14
CA ASP A 129 -14.62 -6.93 -1.09
C ASP A 129 -14.29 -5.43 -1.28
N GLU A 130 -13.24 -5.11 -2.03
CA GLU A 130 -12.78 -3.74 -2.30
C GLU A 130 -13.39 -3.11 -3.58
N LEU A 131 -14.22 -3.85 -4.33
CA LEU A 131 -14.90 -3.43 -5.57
C LEU A 131 -16.33 -2.91 -5.32
#